data_AF-A0A7X6L5H5-F1
#
_entry.id   AF-A0A7X6L5H5-F1
#
_cell.length_a   1.000
_cell.length_b   1.000
_cell.length_c   1.000
_cell.angle_alpha   90.00
_cell.angle_beta   90.00
_cell.angle_gamma   90.00
#
_symmetry.space_group_name_H-M   'P 1'
#
loop_
_entity.id
_entity.type
_entity.pdbx_description
1 polymer ?
#
loop_
_entity_poly.entity_id
_entity_poly.type
_entity_poly.pdbx_seq_one_letter_code
_entity_poly.pdbx_strand_id
1 'polypeptide(L)'
;MEQRPLGDTPRSRCQFYRRECDLPAIVDPPGLGRIVLRAGSVWALTMPSSLGQAVKAHMQSKRVRLGPILAHPRSNRWTFLIAPDLPENDTRLFAELFRLNVSVSRTGSTIALPSPTASVGAIRCWIVPPRNGFRPSGREVVAAVRAWADPAPRRR
;
A
#
# COMPACT_ATOMS: atom_id res chain seq x y z
N MET A 1 -31.95 8.84 19.23
CA MET A 1 -31.21 9.36 18.06
C MET A 1 -30.82 8.18 17.19
N GLU A 2 -31.55 8.00 16.10
CA GLU A 2 -31.40 6.87 15.18
C GLU A 2 -30.22 7.14 14.25
N GLN A 3 -29.11 6.41 14.42
CA GLN A 3 -27.97 6.51 13.52
C GLN A 3 -28.29 5.74 12.24
N ARG A 4 -28.82 6.46 11.24
CA ARG A 4 -28.95 5.97 9.87
C ARG A 4 -27.57 5.46 9.41
N PRO A 5 -27.42 4.25 8.86
CA PRO A 5 -26.13 3.80 8.34
C PRO A 5 -25.70 4.78 7.26
N LEU A 6 -24.66 5.56 7.56
CA LEU A 6 -24.04 6.47 6.60
C LEU A 6 -23.62 5.60 5.42
N GLY A 7 -24.30 5.74 4.28
CA GLY A 7 -23.93 5.01 3.07
C GLY A 7 -22.45 5.20 2.76
N ASP A 8 -21.85 4.23 2.06
CA ASP A 8 -20.43 4.23 1.73
C ASP A 8 -20.10 5.34 0.73
N THR A 9 -19.87 6.54 1.28
CA THR A 9 -19.51 7.77 0.58
C THR A 9 -18.01 8.03 0.73
N PRO A 10 -17.39 8.82 -0.17
CA PRO A 10 -15.98 9.17 -0.03
C PRO A 10 -15.64 9.78 1.33
N ARG A 11 -16.55 10.60 1.89
CA ARG A 11 -16.39 11.21 3.21
C ARG A 11 -16.44 10.19 4.34
N SER A 12 -17.42 9.28 4.33
CA SER A 12 -17.54 8.22 5.36
C SER A 12 -16.33 7.28 5.33
N ARG A 13 -15.86 6.88 4.14
CA ARG A 13 -14.69 6.00 3.99
C ARG A 13 -13.39 6.70 4.37
N CYS A 14 -13.24 7.98 4.03
CA CYS A 14 -12.12 8.80 4.48
C CYS A 14 -12.10 8.97 6.00
N GLN A 15 -13.27 9.10 6.65
CA GLN A 15 -13.38 9.12 8.10
C GLN A 15 -12.97 7.78 8.73
N PHE A 16 -13.43 6.65 8.18
CA PHE A 16 -13.01 5.32 8.60
C PHE A 16 -11.48 5.15 8.51
N TYR A 17 -10.88 5.51 7.38
CA TYR A 17 -9.42 5.44 7.20
C TYR A 17 -8.67 6.24 8.25
N ARG A 18 -9.13 7.45 8.59
CA ARG A 18 -8.46 8.28 9.61
C ARG A 18 -8.66 7.75 11.02
N ARG A 19 -9.89 7.41 11.41
CA ARG A 19 -10.24 7.10 12.79
C ARG A 19 -9.88 5.68 13.18
N GLU A 20 -10.18 4.72 12.32
CA GLU A 20 -10.01 3.30 12.64
C GLU A 20 -8.67 2.78 12.14
N CYS A 21 -8.22 3.26 10.97
CA CYS A 21 -7.03 2.73 10.32
C CYS A 21 -5.79 3.59 10.49
N ASP A 22 -5.87 4.74 11.16
CA ASP A 22 -4.79 5.72 11.34
C ASP A 22 -4.12 6.16 10.02
N LEU A 23 -4.84 6.08 8.90
CA LEU A 23 -4.35 6.54 7.60
C LEU A 23 -4.71 8.03 7.48
N PRO A 24 -3.75 8.95 7.23
CA PRO A 24 -4.02 10.39 7.10
C PRO A 24 -4.69 10.72 5.76
N ALA A 25 -5.88 10.14 5.55
CA ALA A 25 -6.64 10.23 4.32
C ALA A 25 -7.42 11.54 4.24
N ILE A 26 -7.49 12.08 3.04
CA ILE A 26 -8.30 13.25 2.67
C ILE A 26 -9.06 12.96 1.37
N VAL A 27 -10.10 13.75 1.10
CA VAL A 27 -10.75 13.77 -0.21
C VAL A 27 -10.09 14.87 -1.04
N ASP A 28 -9.49 14.54 -2.19
CA ASP A 28 -8.70 15.45 -3.02
C ASP A 28 -8.83 15.10 -4.53
N PRO A 29 -9.21 16.05 -5.41
CA PRO A 29 -9.70 17.39 -5.07
C PRO A 29 -11.09 17.32 -4.44
N PRO A 30 -11.47 18.35 -3.65
CA PRO A 30 -12.83 18.47 -3.12
C PRO A 30 -13.87 18.33 -4.23
N GLY A 31 -14.92 17.54 -4.01
CA GLY A 31 -16.00 17.33 -4.97
C GLY A 31 -15.84 16.15 -5.93
N LEU A 32 -14.62 15.69 -6.25
CA LEU A 32 -14.41 14.52 -7.13
C LEU A 32 -14.44 13.17 -6.42
N GLY A 33 -14.54 13.17 -5.08
CA GLY A 33 -14.70 11.95 -4.28
C GLY A 33 -13.49 11.01 -4.29
N ARG A 34 -12.35 11.45 -4.83
CA ARG A 34 -11.09 10.71 -4.78
C ARG A 34 -10.48 10.81 -3.38
N ILE A 35 -10.18 9.67 -2.79
CA ILE A 35 -9.51 9.59 -1.49
C ILE A 35 -8.02 9.40 -1.72
N VAL A 36 -7.21 10.22 -1.06
CA VAL A 36 -5.74 10.12 -1.10
C VAL A 36 -5.18 10.23 0.31
N LEU A 37 -3.95 9.76 0.51
CA LEU A 37 -3.13 10.13 1.66
C LEU A 37 -1.82 10.76 1.17
N ARG A 38 -1.29 11.71 1.93
CA ARG A 38 0.05 12.25 1.71
C ARG A 38 1.03 11.40 2.53
N ALA A 39 2.06 10.90 1.86
CA ALA A 39 3.10 10.13 2.52
C ALA A 39 3.84 11.02 3.53
N GLY A 40 4.15 10.43 4.68
CA GLY A 40 4.69 11.11 5.86
C GLY A 40 4.80 10.08 6.98
N SER A 41 3.81 10.00 7.87
CA SER A 41 3.68 8.92 8.87
C SER A 41 3.40 7.53 8.26
N VAL A 42 3.02 7.48 6.97
CA VAL A 42 2.83 6.26 6.20
C VAL A 42 3.58 6.41 4.89
N TRP A 43 4.40 5.40 4.54
CA TRP A 43 5.07 5.32 3.24
C TRP A 43 4.49 4.16 2.42
N ALA A 44 4.92 4.02 1.17
CA ALA A 44 4.49 2.91 0.35
C ALA A 44 5.55 2.37 -0.59
N LEU A 45 5.46 1.07 -0.88
CA LEU A 45 6.24 0.37 -1.91
C LEU A 45 5.30 -0.11 -3.01
N THR A 46 5.52 0.35 -4.23
CA THR A 46 4.71 -0.04 -5.40
C THR A 46 5.53 -0.90 -6.34
N MET A 47 4.99 -2.04 -6.74
CA MET A 47 5.72 -3.07 -7.49
C MET A 47 4.81 -3.77 -8.51
N PRO A 48 5.35 -4.54 -9.48
CA PRO A 48 4.52 -5.37 -10.36
C PRO A 48 3.69 -6.36 -9.53
N SER A 49 2.48 -6.70 -9.99
CA SER A 49 1.56 -7.58 -9.26
C SER A 49 2.14 -8.96 -8.99
N SER A 50 2.92 -9.53 -9.92
CA SER A 50 3.60 -10.82 -9.76
C SER A 50 4.60 -10.79 -8.59
N LEU A 51 5.43 -9.75 -8.52
CA LEU A 51 6.34 -9.53 -7.39
C LEU A 51 5.55 -9.27 -6.10
N GLY A 52 4.47 -8.49 -6.16
CA GLY A 52 3.61 -8.23 -5.00
C GLY A 52 2.96 -9.49 -4.43
N GLN A 53 2.51 -10.41 -5.29
CA GLN A 53 1.98 -11.71 -4.88
C GLN A 53 3.06 -12.55 -4.19
N ALA A 54 4.26 -12.61 -4.75
CA ALA A 54 5.39 -13.32 -4.18
C ALA A 54 5.82 -12.76 -2.82
N VAL A 55 5.96 -11.43 -2.71
CA VAL A 55 6.29 -10.74 -1.46
C VAL A 55 5.24 -11.02 -0.39
N LYS A 56 3.95 -10.91 -0.73
CA LYS A 56 2.85 -11.25 0.18
C LYS A 56 2.96 -12.69 0.66
N ALA A 57 3.15 -13.65 -0.25
CA ALA A 57 3.27 -15.06 0.08
C ALA A 57 4.50 -15.35 0.97
N HIS A 58 5.64 -14.71 0.69
CA HIS A 58 6.86 -14.83 1.48
C HIS A 58 6.67 -14.29 2.91
N MET A 59 6.10 -13.09 3.05
CA MET A 59 5.80 -12.53 4.37
C MET A 59 4.87 -13.45 5.17
N GLN A 60 3.83 -14.00 4.52
CA GLN A 60 2.93 -14.97 5.14
C GLN A 60 3.65 -16.25 5.59
N SER A 61 4.54 -16.82 4.76
CA SER A 61 5.29 -18.03 5.11
C SER A 61 6.25 -17.81 6.28
N LYS A 62 6.77 -16.58 6.43
CA LYS A 62 7.60 -16.16 7.56
C LYS A 62 6.79 -15.68 8.77
N ARG A 63 5.46 -15.77 8.73
CA ARG A 63 4.53 -15.29 9.78
C ARG A 63 4.69 -13.80 10.09
N VAL A 64 5.21 -13.02 9.16
CA VAL A 64 5.24 -11.57 9.23
C VAL A 64 3.82 -11.06 9.01
N ARG A 65 3.33 -10.22 9.93
CA ARG A 65 1.97 -9.67 9.84
C ARG A 65 1.86 -8.77 8.60
N LEU A 66 0.87 -9.05 7.75
CA LEU A 66 0.57 -8.19 6.61
C LEU A 66 -0.11 -6.90 7.06
N GLY A 67 0.23 -5.80 6.41
CA GLY A 67 -0.52 -4.55 6.48
C GLY A 67 -1.42 -4.35 5.26
N PRO A 68 -1.90 -3.11 5.05
CA PRO A 68 -2.75 -2.77 3.93
C PRO A 68 -2.02 -2.93 2.59
N ILE A 69 -2.64 -3.61 1.64
CA ILE A 69 -2.11 -3.83 0.29
C ILE A 69 -3.16 -3.44 -0.74
N LEU A 70 -2.78 -2.55 -1.65
CA LEU A 70 -3.59 -2.07 -2.77
C LEU A 70 -3.25 -2.86 -4.04
N ALA A 71 -4.25 -3.13 -4.85
CA ALA A 71 -4.07 -3.47 -6.26
C ALA A 71 -4.46 -2.29 -7.15
N HIS A 72 -3.75 -2.16 -8.27
CA HIS A 72 -3.99 -1.20 -9.33
C HIS A 72 -4.22 -2.00 -10.62
N PRO A 73 -5.46 -2.46 -10.89
CA PRO A 73 -5.73 -3.39 -11.99
C PRO A 73 -5.27 -2.88 -13.35
N ARG A 74 -5.42 -1.58 -13.63
CA ARG A 74 -5.07 -0.98 -14.92
C ARG A 74 -3.57 -0.95 -15.22
N SER A 75 -2.72 -0.86 -14.20
CA SER A 75 -1.27 -0.82 -14.34
C SER A 75 -0.59 -2.12 -13.92
N ASN A 76 -1.37 -3.13 -13.55
CA ASN A 76 -0.90 -4.42 -13.06
C ASN A 76 0.14 -4.29 -11.92
N ARG A 77 -0.12 -3.37 -10.97
CA ARG A 77 0.77 -3.09 -9.84
C ARG A 77 0.09 -3.33 -8.52
N TRP A 78 0.87 -3.65 -7.51
CA TRP A 78 0.44 -3.69 -6.11
C TRP A 78 1.22 -2.65 -5.30
N THR A 79 0.57 -2.06 -4.29
CA THR A 79 1.21 -1.13 -3.35
C THR A 79 1.03 -1.59 -1.93
N PHE A 80 2.13 -1.76 -1.21
CA PHE A 80 2.15 -2.05 0.23
C PHE A 80 2.24 -0.73 0.98
N LEU A 81 1.34 -0.50 1.95
CA LEU A 81 1.48 0.60 2.90
C LEU A 81 2.36 0.13 4.06
N ILE A 82 3.40 0.89 4.36
CA ILE A 82 4.48 0.51 5.29
C ILE A 82 4.73 1.61 6.31
N ALA A 83 5.38 1.24 7.42
CA ALA A 83 5.99 2.21 8.31
C ALA A 83 7.13 2.98 7.59
N PRO A 84 7.38 4.24 7.93
CA PRO A 84 8.42 5.08 7.31
C PRO A 84 9.80 4.80 7.94
N ASP A 85 10.27 3.55 7.91
CA ASP A 85 11.48 3.10 8.62
C ASP A 85 12.65 2.70 7.69
N LEU A 86 12.52 3.00 6.39
CA LEU A 86 13.60 2.88 5.42
C LEU A 86 14.54 4.11 5.51
N PRO A 87 15.86 3.92 5.38
CA PRO A 87 16.82 5.02 5.44
C PRO A 87 16.60 6.03 4.31
N GLU A 88 16.44 7.31 4.65
CA GLU A 88 16.07 8.36 3.70
C GLU A 88 17.11 8.62 2.60
N ASN A 89 18.39 8.39 2.91
CA ASN A 89 19.54 8.73 2.06
C ASN A 89 20.29 7.50 1.51
N ASP A 90 19.69 6.31 1.54
CA ASP A 90 20.32 5.10 1.01
C ASP A 90 20.08 4.95 -0.50
N THR A 91 20.89 5.65 -1.29
CA THR A 91 20.83 5.61 -2.75
C THR A 91 21.01 4.19 -3.31
N ARG A 92 21.79 3.33 -2.64
CA ARG A 92 22.03 1.96 -3.11
C ARG A 92 20.76 1.12 -3.00
N LEU A 93 20.07 1.20 -1.85
CA LEU A 93 18.77 0.57 -1.66
C LEU A 93 17.76 1.05 -2.71
N PHE A 94 17.63 2.35 -2.93
CA PHE A 94 16.65 2.87 -3.89
C PHE A 94 16.97 2.49 -5.34
N ALA A 95 18.26 2.45 -5.72
CA ALA A 95 18.69 1.97 -7.02
C ALA A 95 18.41 0.47 -7.21
N GLU A 96 18.62 -0.33 -6.16
CA GLU A 96 18.26 -1.76 -6.16
C GLU A 96 16.75 -1.97 -6.36
N LEU A 97 15.92 -1.30 -5.57
CA LEU A 97 14.46 -1.36 -5.71
C LEU A 97 14.01 -0.93 -7.10
N PHE A 98 14.57 0.17 -7.62
CA PHE A 98 14.26 0.65 -8.96
C PHE A 98 14.56 -0.40 -10.04
N ARG A 99 15.71 -1.11 -9.97
CA ARG A 99 16.05 -2.20 -10.89
C ARG A 99 15.06 -3.36 -10.85
N LEU A 100 14.44 -3.61 -9.70
CA LEU A 100 13.37 -4.59 -9.52
C LEU A 100 11.98 -4.04 -9.90
N ASN A 101 11.94 -2.85 -10.50
CA ASN A 101 10.73 -2.11 -10.82
C ASN A 101 9.88 -1.84 -9.57
N VAL A 102 10.50 -1.62 -8.42
CA VAL A 102 9.85 -1.20 -7.17
C VAL A 102 10.08 0.29 -6.97
N SER A 103 9.00 1.06 -6.81
CA SER A 103 9.06 2.47 -6.47
C SER A 103 8.68 2.71 -5.01
N VAL A 104 9.30 3.74 -4.41
CA VAL A 104 9.08 4.12 -3.01
C VAL A 104 8.36 5.47 -2.96
N SER A 105 7.16 5.50 -2.39
CA SER A 105 6.44 6.74 -2.08
C SER A 105 6.78 7.17 -0.66
N ARG A 106 7.68 8.15 -0.56
CA ARG A 106 8.17 8.75 0.69
C ARG A 106 7.49 10.08 0.97
N THR A 107 7.84 10.71 2.08
CA THR A 107 7.35 12.04 2.51
C THR A 107 7.16 13.01 1.33
N GLY A 108 5.97 13.60 1.23
CA GLY A 108 5.58 14.51 0.14
C GLY A 108 4.90 13.83 -1.06
N SER A 109 5.01 12.50 -1.20
CA SER A 109 4.30 11.75 -2.25
C SER A 109 2.80 11.65 -1.96
N THR A 110 1.97 11.54 -3.00
CA THR A 110 0.52 11.24 -2.85
C THR A 110 0.23 9.79 -3.18
N ILE A 111 -0.50 9.11 -2.31
CA ILE A 111 -0.94 7.73 -2.50
C ILE A 111 -2.47 7.74 -2.56
N ALA A 112 -3.04 7.43 -3.73
CA ALA A 112 -4.48 7.31 -3.87
C ALA A 112 -5.03 6.02 -3.23
N LEU A 113 -6.14 6.12 -2.52
CA LEU A 113 -6.80 5.01 -1.85
C LEU A 113 -8.07 4.58 -2.60
N PRO A 114 -8.58 3.35 -2.37
CA PRO A 114 -9.83 2.88 -2.93
C PRO A 114 -10.97 3.79 -2.44
N SER A 115 -11.55 4.50 -3.40
CA SER A 115 -12.71 5.37 -3.18
C SER A 115 -13.98 4.57 -3.52
N PRO A 116 -15.13 4.87 -2.89
CA PRO A 116 -16.39 4.18 -3.18
C PRO A 116 -17.01 4.55 -4.54
N THR A 117 -16.26 5.20 -5.43
CA THR A 117 -16.74 5.58 -6.76
C THR A 117 -17.04 4.35 -7.62
N ALA A 118 -18.14 4.44 -8.38
CA ALA A 118 -18.97 3.36 -8.93
C ALA A 118 -18.25 2.06 -9.34
N SER A 119 -18.88 0.95 -8.94
CA SER A 119 -18.48 -0.45 -8.90
C SER A 119 -18.06 -1.11 -10.23
N VAL A 120 -17.90 -0.35 -11.32
CA VAL A 120 -17.46 -0.88 -12.63
C VAL A 120 -16.11 -0.26 -13.00
N GLY A 121 -15.06 -1.08 -13.03
CA GLY A 121 -13.72 -0.64 -13.45
C GLY A 121 -12.92 0.10 -12.38
N ALA A 122 -13.06 -0.31 -11.10
CA ALA A 122 -12.38 0.28 -9.96
C ALA A 122 -10.88 0.50 -10.23
N ILE A 123 -10.43 1.76 -10.12
CA ILE A 123 -9.05 2.16 -10.39
C ILE A 123 -8.08 1.50 -9.38
N ARG A 124 -8.55 1.32 -8.15
CA ARG A 124 -7.83 0.66 -7.06
C ARG A 124 -8.78 -0.15 -6.20
N CYS A 125 -8.32 -1.29 -5.73
CA CYS A 125 -9.03 -2.12 -4.74
C CYS A 125 -8.05 -2.59 -3.66
N TRP A 126 -8.59 -3.03 -2.53
CA TRP A 126 -7.78 -3.64 -1.47
C TRP A 126 -7.56 -5.12 -1.78
N ILE A 127 -6.30 -5.56 -1.77
CA ILE A 127 -5.91 -6.96 -1.66
C ILE A 127 -5.94 -7.38 -0.19
N VAL A 128 -5.38 -6.54 0.68
CA VAL A 128 -5.52 -6.65 2.13
C VAL A 128 -6.04 -5.29 2.62
N PRO A 129 -7.28 -5.20 3.11
CA PRO A 129 -7.82 -3.93 3.58
C PRO A 129 -7.18 -3.53 4.91
N PRO A 130 -7.04 -2.22 5.18
CA PRO A 130 -6.66 -1.76 6.50
C PRO A 130 -7.76 -2.10 7.52
N ARG A 131 -7.36 -2.52 8.72
CA ARG A 131 -8.27 -2.86 9.82
C ARG A 131 -7.99 -2.09 11.10
N ASN A 132 -6.78 -1.55 11.21
CA ASN A 132 -6.28 -0.77 12.35
C ASN A 132 -5.05 0.04 11.87
N GLY A 133 -4.38 0.73 12.79
CA GLY A 133 -3.17 1.49 12.52
C GLY A 133 -1.89 0.68 12.29
N PHE A 134 -1.95 -0.65 12.16
CA PHE A 134 -0.77 -1.47 11.92
C PHE A 134 -0.26 -1.32 10.48
N ARG A 135 1.06 -1.19 10.35
CA ARG A 135 1.79 -1.28 9.08
C ARG A 135 3.04 -2.12 9.30
N PRO A 136 3.38 -3.01 8.37
CA PRO A 136 4.63 -3.75 8.44
C PRO A 136 5.80 -2.78 8.29
N SER A 137 6.96 -3.21 8.79
CA SER A 137 8.21 -2.50 8.54
C SER A 137 8.48 -2.48 7.04
N GLY A 138 8.92 -1.33 6.51
CA GLY A 138 9.40 -1.24 5.15
C GLY A 138 10.59 -2.17 4.90
N ARG A 139 11.43 -2.37 5.92
CA ARG A 139 12.58 -3.28 5.86
C ARG A 139 12.16 -4.74 5.69
N GLU A 140 11.09 -5.17 6.35
CA GLU A 140 10.53 -6.52 6.19
C GLU A 140 10.00 -6.73 4.76
N VAL A 141 9.33 -5.74 4.19
CA VAL A 141 8.84 -5.81 2.80
C VAL A 141 10.01 -5.82 1.82
N VAL A 142 11.04 -5.01 2.02
CA VAL A 142 12.27 -5.01 1.21
C VAL A 142 13.01 -6.35 1.32
N ALA A 143 13.11 -6.94 2.51
CA ALA A 143 13.70 -8.25 2.69
C ALA A 143 12.94 -9.34 1.90
N ALA A 144 11.61 -9.29 1.91
CA ALA A 144 10.78 -10.20 1.11
C ALA A 144 10.92 -9.96 -0.40
N VAL A 145 11.09 -8.71 -0.85
CA VAL A 145 11.42 -8.38 -2.25
C VAL A 145 12.75 -9.02 -2.65
N ARG A 146 13.79 -8.86 -1.83
CA ARG A 146 15.12 -9.45 -2.07
C ARG A 146 15.08 -10.96 -2.13
N ALA A 147 14.35 -11.61 -1.21
CA ALA A 147 14.23 -13.06 -1.18
C ALA A 147 13.58 -13.66 -2.43
N TRP A 148 12.81 -12.87 -3.19
CA TRP A 148 12.28 -13.28 -4.48
C TRP A 148 13.19 -12.92 -5.66
N ALA A 149 13.87 -11.78 -5.57
CA ALA A 149 14.81 -11.31 -6.59
C ALA A 149 16.10 -12.14 -6.65
N ASP A 150 16.47 -12.80 -5.56
CA ASP A 150 17.58 -13.75 -5.51
C ASP A 150 17.09 -15.10 -6.08
N PRO A 151 17.50 -15.51 -7.29
CA PRO A 151 17.22 -16.85 -7.74
C PRO A 151 17.98 -17.79 -6.80
N ALA A 152 17.27 -18.52 -5.95
CA ALA A 152 17.84 -19.63 -5.20
C ALA A 152 18.78 -20.43 -6.12
N PRO A 153 19.99 -20.82 -5.66
CA PRO A 153 20.93 -21.53 -6.51
C PRO A 153 20.20 -22.75 -7.06
N ARG A 154 20.04 -22.80 -8.39
CA ARG A 154 19.44 -23.95 -9.07
C ARG A 154 20.21 -25.17 -8.59
N ARG A 155 19.59 -25.99 -7.74
CA ARG A 155 20.11 -27.31 -7.40
C ARG A 155 20.21 -28.07 -8.72
N ARG A 156 21.44 -28.23 -9.20
CA ARG A 156 21.80 -29.22 -10.21
C ARG A 156 21.68 -30.60 -9.60
#